data_AF-A0A1C9CE63-F1
#
_entry.id   AF-A0A1C9CE63-F1
#
_cell.length_a   1.000
_cell.length_b   1.000
_cell.length_c   1.000
_cell.angle_alpha   90.00
_cell.angle_beta   90.00
_cell.angle_gamma   90.00
#
_symmetry.space_group_name_H-M   'P 1'
#
loop_
_entity.id
_entity.type
_entity.pdbx_description
1 polymer ?
#
loop_
_entity_poly.entity_id
_entity_poly.type
_entity_poly.pdbx_seq_one_letter_code
_entity_poly.pdbx_strand_id
1 'polypeptide(L)'
;MTNLFFDNLGESSWDNIPWHDLNVHLFKIQTKIYNATCKKQIVTRKKMQLMLLEGYSTRLIALYRVTQYPFIKKKFQDTDFSIIYVMKELLEASTISSQNIKYESIWSFKTDLLIQNSLHKQIFALLVDLMQQEIIKIVLEPQFEAHFVNDLYGFRPGRNHHDALGKLYSSLIGDEQLVANVNLNDSLSKLNYFIYLDNIDINPIIKNKILKWLDFGLMHEYFYQSISFDKHIFDLPRGSILAPLLINFVLNDIYFSIRSNILKKFGIQHNLNIIFYGFHCVLISKSSILLDYSINLLKRWFNDLACNLNNKSIDIKCCRDGFNFLNYHIILFERKKNYSVVPSIQAIQLFNQGNRETIQLLKSAPIKKMINSLRSRILNWGTLYSQYNSKQIFYYVDKVLFSQIRASILRRHPNKSRYWISAKYFPSCSSYYFNEKYYKSSWILTDTNSLTREFVPKMQWLLKKPYIKIVKRGLCIIYSFFEIQVYKSKLLIN
;
A
#
# COMPACT_ATOMS: atom_id res chain seq x y z
N MET A 1 7.02 -21.35 28.17
CA MET A 1 6.78 -22.27 27.04
C MET A 1 7.50 -21.88 25.74
N THR A 2 8.10 -20.69 25.62
CA THR A 2 8.57 -20.15 24.33
C THR A 2 10.05 -20.36 24.00
N ASN A 3 10.91 -20.85 24.90
CA ASN A 3 12.32 -21.11 24.55
C ASN A 3 12.53 -22.56 24.10
N LEU A 4 11.97 -23.52 24.83
CA LEU A 4 12.14 -24.96 24.55
C LEU A 4 11.56 -25.45 23.21
N PHE A 5 10.52 -24.80 22.67
CA PHE A 5 9.92 -25.22 21.39
C PHE A 5 10.79 -24.83 20.18
N PHE A 6 11.65 -23.82 20.31
CA PHE A 6 12.35 -23.20 19.20
C PHE A 6 13.83 -23.60 19.10
N ASP A 7 14.37 -24.26 20.11
CA ASP A 7 15.73 -24.85 20.07
C ASP A 7 15.83 -26.08 19.15
N ASN A 8 14.69 -26.65 18.72
CA ASN A 8 14.61 -27.87 17.90
C ASN A 8 14.20 -27.64 16.42
N LEU A 9 14.22 -26.40 15.91
CA LEU A 9 13.77 -26.11 14.55
C LEU A 9 14.89 -26.36 13.53
N GLY A 10 14.93 -27.59 13.00
CA GLY A 10 15.70 -27.95 11.80
C GLY A 10 15.16 -27.35 10.50
N GLU A 11 15.76 -27.75 9.37
CA GLU A 11 15.60 -27.18 8.01
C GLU A 11 14.17 -27.15 7.43
N SER A 12 13.17 -27.73 8.10
CA SER A 12 11.75 -27.80 7.68
C SER A 12 10.79 -27.04 8.63
N SER A 13 11.16 -25.83 9.04
CA SER A 13 10.52 -25.15 10.20
C SER A 13 9.48 -24.07 9.89
N TRP A 14 9.48 -23.42 8.71
CA TRP A 14 8.61 -22.25 8.47
C TRP A 14 7.11 -22.54 8.49
N ASP A 15 6.70 -23.66 7.90
CA ASP A 15 5.29 -24.07 7.85
C ASP A 15 4.80 -24.67 9.18
N ASN A 16 5.73 -25.13 10.02
CA ASN A 16 5.46 -25.73 11.33
C ASN A 16 5.32 -24.69 12.45
N ILE A 17 5.67 -23.43 12.20
CA ILE A 17 5.47 -22.34 13.17
C ILE A 17 3.97 -22.07 13.30
N PRO A 18 3.40 -22.01 14.53
CA PRO A 18 1.99 -21.73 14.75
C PRO A 18 1.68 -20.23 14.54
N TRP A 19 1.76 -19.76 13.30
CA TRP A 19 1.59 -18.35 12.92
C TRP A 19 0.26 -17.76 13.40
N HIS A 20 -0.81 -18.57 13.36
CA HIS A 20 -2.12 -18.15 13.84
C HIS A 20 -2.09 -17.79 15.33
N ASP A 21 -1.56 -18.67 16.18
CA ASP A 21 -1.52 -18.46 17.63
C ASP A 21 -0.60 -17.30 18.01
N LEU A 22 0.54 -17.16 17.31
CA LEU A 22 1.46 -16.04 17.48
C LEU A 22 0.77 -14.70 17.16
N ASN A 23 0.04 -14.62 16.03
CA ASN A 23 -0.70 -13.42 15.65
C ASN A 23 -1.85 -13.11 16.62
N VAL A 24 -2.57 -14.12 17.11
CA VAL A 24 -3.62 -13.95 18.14
C VAL A 24 -3.02 -13.42 19.44
N HIS A 25 -1.87 -13.94 19.87
CA HIS A 25 -1.17 -13.46 21.06
C HIS A 25 -0.70 -12.01 20.90
N LEU A 26 -0.06 -11.69 19.76
CA LEU A 26 0.36 -10.33 19.41
C LEU A 26 -0.83 -9.36 19.46
N PHE A 27 -1.94 -9.72 18.83
CA PHE A 27 -3.15 -8.92 18.81
C PHE A 27 -3.70 -8.64 20.22
N LYS A 28 -3.71 -9.64 21.11
CA LYS A 28 -4.18 -9.46 22.49
C LYS A 28 -3.34 -8.40 23.23
N ILE A 29 -2.02 -8.41 23.04
CA ILE A 29 -1.14 -7.41 23.67
C ILE A 29 -1.33 -6.03 23.02
N GLN A 30 -1.37 -5.95 21.71
CA GLN A 30 -1.59 -4.69 21.00
C GLN A 30 -2.95 -4.05 21.37
N THR A 31 -3.99 -4.87 21.54
CA THR A 31 -5.30 -4.40 22.03
C THR A 31 -5.22 -3.84 23.44
N LYS A 32 -4.41 -4.45 24.33
CA LYS A 32 -4.14 -3.91 25.67
C LYS A 32 -3.42 -2.57 25.59
N ILE A 33 -2.44 -2.41 24.70
CA ILE A 33 -1.74 -1.13 24.46
C ILE A 33 -2.73 -0.07 24.00
N TYR A 34 -3.57 -0.38 23.00
CA TYR A 34 -4.62 0.52 22.51
C TYR A 34 -5.57 0.96 23.63
N ASN A 35 -6.13 -0.01 24.37
CA ASN A 35 -7.07 0.28 25.45
C ASN A 35 -6.44 1.06 26.61
N ALA A 36 -5.20 0.73 26.98
CA ALA A 36 -4.45 1.47 27.99
C ALA A 36 -4.20 2.92 27.54
N THR A 37 -3.92 3.12 26.25
CA THR A 37 -3.74 4.45 25.65
C THR A 37 -5.04 5.26 25.71
N CYS A 38 -6.17 4.68 25.29
CA CYS A 38 -7.48 5.34 25.40
C CYS A 38 -7.85 5.71 26.85
N LYS A 39 -7.47 4.86 27.82
CA LYS A 39 -7.68 5.07 29.26
C LYS A 39 -6.60 5.93 29.93
N LYS A 40 -5.62 6.46 29.17
CA LYS A 40 -4.46 7.23 29.68
C LYS A 40 -3.63 6.50 30.75
N GLN A 41 -3.57 5.17 30.71
CA GLN A 41 -2.78 4.35 31.62
C GLN A 41 -1.34 4.18 31.12
N ILE A 42 -0.49 5.16 31.42
CA ILE A 42 0.87 5.25 30.85
C ILE A 42 1.75 4.05 31.26
N VAL A 43 1.71 3.66 32.54
CA VAL A 43 2.53 2.57 33.08
C VAL A 43 2.20 1.23 32.41
N THR A 44 0.91 0.90 32.28
CA THR A 44 0.47 -0.36 31.65
C THR A 44 0.81 -0.36 30.17
N ARG A 45 0.60 0.75 29.46
CA ARG A 45 1.01 0.93 28.06
C ARG A 45 2.50 0.67 27.89
N LYS A 46 3.37 1.35 28.65
CA LYS A 46 4.83 1.19 28.56
C LYS A 46 5.29 -0.23 28.90
N LYS A 47 4.70 -0.87 29.91
CA LYS A 47 4.99 -2.28 30.26
C LYS A 47 4.66 -3.24 29.11
N MET A 48 3.49 -3.10 28.48
CA MET A 48 3.09 -3.94 27.34
C MET A 48 3.96 -3.67 26.11
N GLN A 49 4.36 -2.41 25.88
CA GLN A 49 5.29 -2.05 24.80
C GLN A 49 6.66 -2.70 25.00
N LEU A 50 7.22 -2.68 26.22
CA LEU A 50 8.47 -3.37 26.55
C LEU A 50 8.36 -4.88 26.32
N MET A 51 7.26 -5.50 26.73
CA MET A 51 7.01 -6.93 26.51
C MET A 51 7.04 -7.30 25.01
N LEU A 52 6.44 -6.48 24.14
CA LEU A 52 6.49 -6.71 22.70
C LEU A 52 7.89 -6.44 22.12
N LEU A 53 8.59 -5.42 22.62
CA LEU A 53 9.92 -5.01 22.16
C LEU A 53 10.98 -6.10 22.37
N GLU A 54 10.91 -6.82 23.48
CA GLU A 54 11.84 -7.91 23.85
C GLU A 54 11.36 -9.30 23.41
N GLY A 55 10.07 -9.42 23.08
CA GLY A 55 9.40 -10.69 22.79
C GLY A 55 9.97 -11.43 21.58
N TYR A 56 10.33 -12.69 21.77
CA TYR A 56 10.77 -13.59 20.68
C TYR A 56 9.68 -13.78 19.61
N SER A 57 8.42 -13.93 20.02
CA SER A 57 7.27 -14.01 19.11
C SER A 57 7.15 -12.79 18.20
N THR A 58 7.45 -11.60 18.72
CA THR A 58 7.40 -10.35 17.96
C THR A 58 8.48 -10.33 16.88
N ARG A 59 9.69 -10.79 17.20
CA ARG A 59 10.81 -10.88 16.26
C ARG A 59 10.52 -11.87 15.12
N LEU A 60 9.92 -13.01 15.42
CA LEU A 60 9.47 -13.98 14.41
C LEU A 60 8.41 -13.39 13.47
N ILE A 61 7.39 -12.72 14.02
CA ILE A 61 6.36 -12.06 13.21
C ILE A 61 6.97 -10.94 12.36
N ALA A 62 7.92 -10.17 12.91
CA ALA A 62 8.62 -9.13 12.17
C ALA A 62 9.42 -9.72 11.01
N LEU A 63 10.16 -10.82 11.22
CA LEU A 63 10.86 -11.53 10.14
C LEU A 63 9.88 -11.95 9.05
N TYR A 64 8.78 -12.61 9.42
CA TYR A 64 7.73 -13.02 8.49
C TYR A 64 7.22 -11.84 7.66
N ARG A 65 6.84 -10.73 8.31
CA ARG A 65 6.31 -9.56 7.61
C ARG A 65 7.34 -8.91 6.69
N VAL A 66 8.59 -8.82 7.14
CA VAL A 66 9.70 -8.27 6.34
C VAL A 66 9.90 -9.06 5.06
N THR A 67 9.96 -10.39 5.15
CA THR A 67 10.14 -11.28 3.99
C THR A 67 8.95 -11.26 3.03
N GLN A 68 7.75 -10.88 3.51
CA GLN A 68 6.58 -10.70 2.67
C GLN A 68 6.57 -9.40 1.85
N TYR A 69 7.39 -8.39 2.18
CA TYR A 69 7.37 -7.12 1.44
C TYR A 69 7.78 -7.29 -0.03
N PRO A 70 7.05 -6.71 -1.01
CA PRO A 70 7.34 -6.92 -2.43
C PRO A 70 8.75 -6.50 -2.87
N PHE A 71 9.27 -5.38 -2.33
CA PHE A 71 10.61 -4.90 -2.65
C PHE A 71 11.71 -5.81 -2.10
N ILE A 72 11.43 -6.49 -0.99
CA ILE A 72 12.28 -7.53 -0.41
C ILE A 72 12.19 -8.77 -1.28
N LYS A 73 10.99 -9.34 -1.49
CA LYS A 73 10.81 -10.52 -2.36
C LYS A 73 11.53 -10.40 -3.70
N LYS A 74 11.47 -9.22 -4.34
CA LYS A 74 12.17 -8.97 -5.60
C LYS A 74 13.70 -9.02 -5.46
N LYS A 75 14.28 -8.51 -4.37
CA LYS A 75 15.72 -8.62 -4.09
C LYS A 75 16.18 -10.06 -3.84
N PHE A 76 15.31 -10.92 -3.29
CA PHE A 76 15.64 -12.33 -3.03
C PHE A 76 15.41 -13.27 -4.22
N GLN A 77 14.62 -12.86 -5.22
CA GLN A 77 14.31 -13.71 -6.38
C GLN A 77 15.54 -14.12 -7.19
N ASP A 78 16.60 -13.31 -7.14
CA ASP A 78 17.83 -13.50 -7.93
C ASP A 78 19.04 -13.86 -7.04
N THR A 79 18.83 -14.28 -5.78
CA THR A 79 19.92 -14.59 -4.82
C THR A 79 19.78 -15.98 -4.21
N ASP A 80 20.91 -16.68 -3.99
CA ASP A 80 20.96 -17.96 -3.25
C ASP A 80 20.78 -17.80 -1.71
N PHE A 81 20.40 -16.60 -1.25
CA PHE A 81 20.20 -16.30 0.17
C PHE A 81 18.99 -17.04 0.73
N SER A 82 19.25 -18.00 1.61
CA SER A 82 18.23 -18.80 2.29
C SER A 82 18.04 -18.32 3.72
N ILE A 83 16.89 -17.69 3.98
CA ILE A 83 16.53 -17.12 5.28
C ILE A 83 16.52 -18.17 6.39
N ILE A 84 16.21 -19.43 6.05
CA ILE A 84 16.11 -20.55 7.01
C ILE A 84 17.43 -20.75 7.76
N TYR A 85 18.57 -20.79 7.05
CA TYR A 85 19.87 -21.06 7.69
C TYR A 85 20.34 -19.94 8.61
N VAL A 86 19.89 -18.71 8.36
CA VAL A 86 20.33 -17.52 9.11
C VAL A 86 19.24 -17.02 10.07
N MET A 87 18.13 -17.75 10.21
CA MET A 87 16.97 -17.30 10.98
C MET A 87 17.32 -17.02 12.44
N LYS A 88 18.08 -17.92 13.09
CA LYS A 88 18.47 -17.77 14.49
C LYS A 88 19.32 -16.52 14.70
N GLU A 89 20.34 -16.34 13.87
CA GLU A 89 21.21 -15.16 13.89
C GLU A 89 20.43 -13.86 13.65
N LEU A 90 19.48 -13.86 12.70
CA LEU A 90 18.61 -12.71 12.44
C LEU A 90 17.75 -12.35 13.66
N LEU A 91 17.19 -13.35 14.34
CA LEU A 91 16.38 -13.13 15.54
C LEU A 91 17.21 -12.59 16.70
N GLU A 92 18.44 -13.06 16.88
CA GLU A 92 19.35 -12.56 17.91
C GLU A 92 19.83 -11.12 17.59
N ALA A 93 20.26 -10.87 16.35
CA ALA A 93 20.75 -9.56 15.90
C ALA A 93 19.66 -8.48 15.83
N SER A 94 18.39 -8.85 15.63
CA SER A 94 17.27 -7.90 15.59
C SER A 94 16.82 -7.40 16.97
N THR A 95 17.43 -7.87 18.07
CA THR A 95 17.16 -7.35 19.42
C THR A 95 17.46 -5.86 19.52
N ILE A 96 16.49 -5.07 19.98
CA ILE A 96 16.59 -3.61 20.00
C ILE A 96 17.63 -3.11 21.02
N SER A 97 17.91 -3.89 22.07
CA SER A 97 18.93 -3.63 23.09
C SER A 97 20.36 -3.85 22.60
N SER A 98 20.59 -4.55 21.48
CA SER A 98 21.93 -4.73 20.93
C SER A 98 22.49 -3.40 20.39
N GLN A 99 23.63 -2.97 20.94
CA GLN A 99 24.25 -1.67 20.66
C GLN A 99 25.04 -1.61 19.33
N ASN A 100 25.20 -2.74 18.61
CA ASN A 100 26.24 -2.87 17.59
C ASN A 100 25.70 -3.10 16.17
N ILE A 101 24.93 -2.16 15.64
CA ILE A 101 24.67 -2.12 14.19
C ILE A 101 25.38 -0.89 13.62
N LYS A 102 26.37 -1.12 12.76
CA LYS A 102 27.03 -0.06 11.97
C LYS A 102 26.10 0.35 10.82
N TYR A 103 25.10 1.19 11.15
CA TYR A 103 24.08 1.68 10.22
C TYR A 103 24.67 2.31 8.95
N GLU A 104 25.84 2.94 9.04
CA GLU A 104 26.58 3.53 7.90
C GLU A 104 26.78 2.55 6.73
N SER A 105 27.07 1.27 7.01
CA SER A 105 27.30 0.24 5.99
C SER A 105 26.02 -0.35 5.37
N ILE A 106 24.88 -0.19 6.04
CA ILE A 106 23.56 -0.65 5.59
C ILE A 106 22.94 0.40 4.66
N TRP A 107 23.19 1.67 4.98
CA TRP A 107 22.63 2.81 4.28
C TRP A 107 23.23 3.04 2.89
N SER A 108 24.54 2.82 2.70
CA SER A 108 25.18 2.84 1.38
C SER A 108 24.72 1.69 0.47
N PHE A 109 24.35 0.52 1.03
CA PHE A 109 23.87 -0.63 0.26
C PHE A 109 22.37 -0.58 -0.07
N LYS A 110 21.56 0.16 0.71
CA LYS A 110 20.14 0.35 0.40
C LYS A 110 19.92 1.14 -0.89
N THR A 111 20.86 2.00 -1.26
CA THR A 111 20.82 2.86 -2.46
C THR A 111 21.44 2.20 -3.69
N ASP A 112 22.49 1.37 -3.54
CA ASP A 112 23.21 0.80 -4.68
C ASP A 112 22.82 -0.66 -4.98
N LEU A 113 22.23 -0.86 -6.16
CA LEU A 113 21.74 -2.15 -6.67
C LEU A 113 22.83 -3.10 -7.22
N LEU A 114 24.12 -2.79 -7.08
CA LEU A 114 25.16 -3.31 -8.00
C LEU A 114 26.41 -3.97 -7.38
N ILE A 115 26.43 -4.42 -6.13
CA ILE A 115 27.66 -5.05 -5.59
C ILE A 115 27.53 -6.58 -5.53
N GLN A 116 28.24 -7.24 -6.44
CA GLN A 116 28.16 -8.69 -6.72
C GLN A 116 28.92 -9.59 -5.74
N ASN A 117 29.81 -9.07 -4.88
CA ASN A 117 30.75 -9.92 -4.12
C ASN A 117 30.57 -9.92 -2.59
N SER A 118 29.58 -9.22 -2.02
CA SER A 118 29.28 -9.20 -0.56
C SER A 118 27.78 -9.25 -0.22
N LEU A 119 26.98 -9.88 -1.09
CA LEU A 119 25.51 -9.96 -0.99
C LEU A 119 25.00 -10.50 0.35
N HIS A 120 25.57 -11.59 0.89
CA HIS A 120 25.02 -12.22 2.11
C HIS A 120 25.10 -11.33 3.35
N LYS A 121 26.26 -10.74 3.64
CA LYS A 121 26.45 -9.87 4.83
C LYS A 121 25.60 -8.61 4.74
N GLN A 122 25.45 -8.05 3.55
CA GLN A 122 24.65 -6.84 3.31
C GLN A 122 23.15 -7.13 3.36
N ILE A 123 22.70 -8.25 2.78
CA ILE A 123 21.30 -8.72 2.88
C ILE A 123 20.93 -9.01 4.33
N PHE A 124 21.81 -9.68 5.08
CA PHE A 124 21.61 -9.94 6.50
C PHE A 124 21.44 -8.61 7.26
N ALA A 125 22.35 -7.67 7.08
CA ALA A 125 22.29 -6.38 7.76
C ALA A 125 21.03 -5.56 7.38
N LEU A 126 20.61 -5.61 6.10
CA LEU A 126 19.35 -5.03 5.64
C LEU A 126 18.13 -5.66 6.33
N LEU A 127 18.09 -6.99 6.42
CA LEU A 127 16.99 -7.70 7.09
C LEU A 127 16.93 -7.34 8.57
N VAL A 128 18.07 -7.27 9.26
CA VAL A 128 18.11 -6.86 10.67
C VAL A 128 17.55 -5.45 10.86
N ASP A 129 17.95 -4.49 10.01
CA ASP A 129 17.42 -3.11 10.06
C ASP A 129 15.89 -3.08 9.85
N LEU A 130 15.40 -3.76 8.82
CA LEU A 130 13.97 -3.81 8.51
C LEU A 130 13.16 -4.54 9.57
N MET A 131 13.72 -5.59 10.18
CA MET A 131 13.11 -6.28 11.31
C MET A 131 13.00 -5.34 12.51
N GLN A 132 14.05 -4.57 12.83
CA GLN A 132 13.98 -3.58 13.90
C GLN A 132 12.92 -2.51 13.61
N GLN A 133 12.82 -2.03 12.36
CA GLN A 133 11.76 -1.09 11.96
C GLN A 133 10.36 -1.69 12.13
N GLU A 134 10.14 -2.94 11.70
CA GLU A 134 8.85 -3.63 11.83
C GLU A 134 8.49 -3.92 13.29
N ILE A 135 9.47 -4.30 14.14
CA ILE A 135 9.23 -4.47 15.59
C ILE A 135 8.79 -3.14 16.21
N ILE A 136 9.50 -2.05 15.94
CA ILE A 136 9.13 -0.72 16.47
C ILE A 136 7.74 -0.32 15.96
N LYS A 137 7.44 -0.57 14.70
CA LYS A 137 6.10 -0.32 14.14
C LYS A 137 5.02 -1.12 14.87
N ILE A 138 5.21 -2.43 15.06
CA ILE A 138 4.29 -3.31 15.81
C ILE A 138 4.01 -2.75 17.22
N VAL A 139 5.02 -2.19 17.88
CA VAL A 139 4.92 -1.66 19.25
C VAL A 139 4.18 -0.30 19.29
N LEU A 140 4.44 0.58 18.32
CA LEU A 140 3.91 1.95 18.31
C LEU A 140 2.53 2.07 17.67
N GLU A 141 2.24 1.27 16.65
CA GLU A 141 1.01 1.35 15.85
C GLU A 141 -0.27 1.31 16.71
N PRO A 142 -0.41 0.48 17.76
CA PRO A 142 -1.60 0.49 18.62
C PRO A 142 -1.74 1.77 19.46
N GLN A 143 -0.64 2.36 19.91
CA GLN A 143 -0.65 3.64 20.63
C GLN A 143 -1.09 4.76 19.68
N PHE A 144 -0.55 4.80 18.47
CA PHE A 144 -0.86 5.86 17.50
C PHE A 144 -2.28 5.74 16.95
N GLU A 145 -2.73 4.52 16.66
CA GLU A 145 -4.10 4.25 16.21
C GLU A 145 -5.15 4.71 17.23
N ALA A 146 -4.82 4.73 18.53
CA ALA A 146 -5.70 5.28 19.56
C ALA A 146 -5.88 6.81 19.47
N HIS A 147 -4.93 7.52 18.85
CA HIS A 147 -4.94 8.97 18.68
C HIS A 147 -5.38 9.41 17.28
N PHE A 148 -5.18 8.56 16.28
CA PHE A 148 -5.47 8.91 14.89
C PHE A 148 -6.94 9.22 14.65
N VAL A 149 -7.18 10.31 13.93
CA VAL A 149 -8.51 10.69 13.46
C VAL A 149 -9.09 9.66 12.48
N ASN A 150 -10.41 9.56 12.42
CA ASN A 150 -11.08 8.59 11.53
C ASN A 150 -10.91 8.88 10.03
N ASP A 151 -10.78 10.15 9.64
CA ASP A 151 -10.73 10.55 8.24
C ASP A 151 -9.32 10.46 7.62
N LEU A 152 -8.41 9.79 8.31
CA LEU A 152 -7.07 9.44 7.83
C LEU A 152 -7.05 7.95 7.47
N TYR A 153 -6.90 7.62 6.19
CA TYR A 153 -7.10 6.25 5.70
C TYR A 153 -5.81 5.58 5.22
N GLY A 154 -4.92 6.33 4.56
CA GLY A 154 -3.69 5.77 4.01
C GLY A 154 -2.70 5.30 5.09
N PHE A 155 -1.82 4.37 4.70
CA PHE A 155 -0.78 3.80 5.57
C PHE A 155 -1.27 3.17 6.87
N ARG A 156 -2.58 2.93 7.04
CA ARG A 156 -3.16 2.33 8.25
C ARG A 156 -3.62 0.89 8.01
N PRO A 157 -3.43 0.01 9.00
CA PRO A 157 -3.89 -1.36 8.90
C PRO A 157 -5.43 -1.38 8.95
N GLY A 158 -6.03 -2.30 8.19
CA GLY A 158 -7.49 -2.41 8.06
C GLY A 158 -8.21 -1.22 7.38
N ARG A 159 -7.47 -0.21 6.87
CA ARG A 159 -8.01 0.90 6.09
C ARG A 159 -7.48 0.84 4.66
N ASN A 160 -8.29 1.22 3.69
CA ASN A 160 -7.86 1.28 2.28
C ASN A 160 -8.51 2.42 1.51
N HIS A 161 -8.13 2.57 0.24
CA HIS A 161 -8.60 3.65 -0.61
C HIS A 161 -10.12 3.62 -0.84
N HIS A 162 -10.77 2.45 -0.78
CA HIS A 162 -12.23 2.36 -0.90
C HIS A 162 -12.93 2.98 0.31
N ASP A 163 -12.34 2.92 1.50
CA ASP A 163 -12.88 3.64 2.67
C ASP A 163 -12.85 5.16 2.45
N ALA A 164 -11.70 5.68 1.96
CA ALA A 164 -11.53 7.09 1.66
C ALA A 164 -12.51 7.55 0.57
N LEU A 165 -12.66 6.77 -0.51
CA LEU A 165 -13.62 7.03 -1.57
C LEU A 165 -15.07 6.96 -1.08
N GLY A 166 -15.40 6.03 -0.18
CA GLY A 166 -16.72 5.95 0.42
C GLY A 166 -17.04 7.18 1.28
N LYS A 167 -16.09 7.65 2.09
CA LYS A 167 -16.23 8.89 2.87
C LYS A 167 -16.34 10.11 1.95
N LEU A 168 -15.53 10.18 0.90
CA LEU A 168 -15.60 11.23 -0.11
C LEU A 168 -16.98 11.23 -0.77
N TYR A 169 -17.44 10.10 -1.27
CA TYR A 169 -18.76 9.96 -1.90
C TYR A 169 -19.87 10.46 -0.97
N SER A 170 -19.87 10.03 0.30
CA SER A 170 -20.87 10.48 1.28
C SER A 170 -20.80 11.98 1.59
N SER A 171 -19.63 12.60 1.44
CA SER A 171 -19.42 14.02 1.72
C SER A 171 -19.94 14.91 0.59
N LEU A 172 -19.97 14.37 -0.64
CA LEU A 172 -20.44 15.04 -1.85
C LEU A 172 -21.97 15.00 -2.03
N ILE A 173 -22.68 14.15 -1.31
CA ILE A 173 -24.15 14.04 -1.45
C ILE A 173 -24.80 15.35 -1.02
N GLY A 174 -25.63 15.93 -1.91
CA GLY A 174 -26.40 17.14 -1.65
C GLY A 174 -26.08 18.25 -2.65
N ASP A 175 -25.83 19.45 -2.13
CA ASP A 175 -25.60 20.66 -2.92
C ASP A 175 -24.19 20.71 -3.54
N GLU A 176 -24.00 21.64 -4.46
CA GLU A 176 -22.70 21.94 -5.04
C GLU A 176 -21.66 22.29 -3.98
N GLN A 177 -20.49 21.69 -4.13
CA GLN A 177 -19.36 21.88 -3.24
C GLN A 177 -18.11 22.16 -4.07
N LEU A 178 -17.18 22.88 -3.46
CA LEU A 178 -15.83 23.05 -3.95
C LEU A 178 -14.93 22.01 -3.30
N VAL A 179 -14.05 21.43 -4.11
CA VAL A 179 -13.10 20.41 -3.71
C VAL A 179 -11.70 20.92 -4.00
N ALA A 180 -10.85 20.95 -2.98
CA ALA A 180 -9.42 21.13 -3.15
C ALA A 180 -8.72 19.79 -2.96
N ASN A 181 -8.15 19.26 -4.03
CA ASN A 181 -7.26 18.10 -3.98
C ASN A 181 -5.82 18.58 -3.81
N VAL A 182 -5.19 18.18 -2.71
CA VAL A 182 -3.87 18.62 -2.30
C VAL A 182 -2.92 17.43 -2.25
N ASN A 183 -1.84 17.49 -3.01
CA ASN A 183 -0.74 16.53 -2.91
C ASN A 183 0.35 17.06 -1.98
N LEU A 184 0.61 16.34 -0.90
CA LEU A 184 1.54 16.70 0.16
C LEU A 184 2.91 16.01 0.03
N ASN A 185 3.11 15.15 -0.97
CA ASN A 185 4.32 14.33 -1.10
C ASN A 185 5.61 15.16 -1.02
N ASP A 186 5.70 16.22 -1.83
CA ASP A 186 6.92 17.04 -1.93
C ASP A 186 7.17 17.90 -0.69
N SER A 187 6.10 18.30 0.02
CA SER A 187 6.23 19.08 1.27
C SER A 187 6.59 18.16 2.43
N LEU A 188 5.99 16.96 2.50
CA LEU A 188 6.30 15.96 3.51
C LEU A 188 7.70 15.35 3.35
N SER A 189 8.27 15.37 2.15
CA SER A 189 9.64 14.89 1.92
C SER A 189 10.71 15.84 2.46
N LYS A 190 10.38 17.13 2.63
CA LYS A 190 11.28 18.18 3.12
C LYS A 190 11.12 18.49 4.60
N LEU A 191 10.11 17.90 5.23
CA LEU A 191 9.75 18.18 6.61
C LEU A 191 10.83 17.67 7.58
N ASN A 192 11.09 18.45 8.63
CA ASN A 192 11.98 18.04 9.71
C ASN A 192 11.23 17.17 10.74
N TYR A 193 11.35 15.85 10.62
CA TYR A 193 10.65 14.88 11.50
C TYR A 193 11.23 14.80 12.92
N PHE A 194 12.41 15.36 13.19
CA PHE A 194 13.01 15.35 14.53
C PHE A 194 12.13 16.12 15.53
N ILE A 195 11.61 17.28 15.11
CA ILE A 195 10.74 18.16 15.91
C ILE A 195 9.48 17.43 16.37
N TYR A 196 8.93 16.55 15.52
CA TYR A 196 7.70 15.81 15.84
C TYR A 196 7.92 14.76 16.92
N LEU A 197 9.08 14.09 16.93
CA LEU A 197 9.37 13.04 17.89
C LEU A 197 9.54 13.56 19.32
N ASP A 198 9.88 14.84 19.49
CA ASP A 198 10.05 15.42 20.81
C ASP A 198 8.75 15.57 21.60
N ASN A 199 7.64 15.78 20.90
CA ASN A 199 6.34 15.97 21.50
C ASN A 199 5.56 14.67 21.75
N ILE A 200 6.12 13.51 21.41
CA ILE A 200 5.44 12.21 21.53
C ILE A 200 5.94 11.46 22.76
N ASP A 201 4.99 11.03 23.61
CA ASP A 201 5.27 10.14 24.74
C ASP A 201 5.55 8.71 24.25
N ILE A 202 6.77 8.51 23.74
CA ILE A 202 7.33 7.23 23.28
C ILE A 202 8.39 6.76 24.28
N ASN A 203 8.60 5.45 24.36
CA ASN A 203 9.70 4.88 25.12
C ASN A 203 11.06 5.45 24.62
N PRO A 204 11.94 5.96 25.51
CA PRO A 204 13.23 6.54 25.15
C PRO A 204 14.10 5.64 24.24
N ILE A 205 14.08 4.31 24.46
CA ILE A 205 14.83 3.34 23.65
C ILE A 205 14.37 3.39 22.19
N ILE A 206 13.05 3.40 21.99
CA ILE A 206 12.44 3.48 20.66
C ILE A 206 12.73 4.84 20.05
N LYS A 207 12.53 5.93 20.79
CA LYS A 207 12.77 7.30 20.32
C LYS A 207 14.20 7.47 19.82
N ASN A 208 15.20 7.04 20.59
CA ASN A 208 16.61 7.12 20.20
C ASN A 208 16.93 6.33 18.93
N LYS A 209 16.32 5.15 18.73
CA LYS A 209 16.47 4.38 17.48
C LYS A 209 15.86 5.10 16.28
N ILE A 210 14.67 5.68 16.44
CA ILE A 210 14.03 6.44 15.36
C ILE A 210 14.85 7.67 15.01
N LEU A 211 15.35 8.43 16.00
CA LEU A 211 16.21 9.58 15.77
C LEU A 211 17.45 9.20 14.96
N LYS A 212 18.16 8.13 15.35
CA LYS A 212 19.29 7.60 14.58
C LYS A 212 18.90 7.26 13.14
N TRP A 213 17.76 6.61 12.92
CA TRP A 213 17.31 6.31 11.56
C TRP A 213 16.97 7.57 10.75
N LEU A 214 16.40 8.60 11.39
CA LEU A 214 16.19 9.89 10.74
C LEU A 214 17.52 10.54 10.36
N ASP A 215 18.54 10.48 11.22
CA ASP A 215 19.90 11.00 10.94
C ASP A 215 20.50 10.31 9.71
N PHE A 216 20.30 9.00 9.59
CA PHE A 216 20.76 8.26 8.43
C PHE A 216 19.91 8.50 7.17
N GLY A 217 18.78 9.20 7.25
CA GLY A 217 17.97 9.59 6.10
C GLY A 217 16.74 8.72 5.86
N LEU A 218 16.13 8.10 6.89
CA LEU A 218 14.96 7.21 6.78
C LEU A 218 13.86 7.77 5.88
N MET A 219 13.59 9.07 5.98
CA MET A 219 12.58 9.73 5.15
C MET A 219 13.08 9.91 3.71
N HIS A 220 14.36 10.27 3.51
CA HIS A 220 14.94 10.38 2.17
C HIS A 220 14.87 9.04 1.41
N GLU A 221 15.21 7.93 2.07
CA GLU A 221 15.05 6.59 1.51
C GLU A 221 13.60 6.35 1.04
N TYR A 222 12.64 6.71 1.90
CA TYR A 222 11.22 6.54 1.63
C TYR A 222 10.70 7.35 0.44
N PHE A 223 11.09 8.61 0.34
CA PHE A 223 10.59 9.48 -0.72
C PHE A 223 11.29 9.27 -2.07
N TYR A 224 12.56 8.88 -2.08
CA TYR A 224 13.41 8.93 -3.28
C TYR A 224 13.86 7.55 -3.84
N GLN A 225 13.54 6.41 -3.21
CA GLN A 225 13.83 5.10 -3.81
C GLN A 225 13.01 4.81 -5.09
N SER A 226 13.69 4.20 -6.08
CA SER A 226 13.26 4.09 -7.47
C SER A 226 11.85 3.52 -7.70
N ILE A 227 11.10 4.26 -8.52
CA ILE A 227 9.69 4.08 -8.82
C ILE A 227 9.58 3.03 -9.95
N SER A 228 8.97 1.88 -9.69
CA SER A 228 8.54 0.97 -10.76
C SER A 228 7.08 1.24 -11.13
N PHE A 229 6.75 1.10 -12.42
CA PHE A 229 5.47 1.43 -13.06
C PHE A 229 4.19 0.99 -12.33
N ASP A 230 4.20 -0.12 -11.59
CA ASP A 230 3.02 -0.65 -10.89
C ASP A 230 2.68 0.05 -9.55
N LYS A 231 3.45 1.07 -9.14
CA LYS A 231 3.41 1.67 -7.80
C LYS A 231 2.39 2.81 -7.59
N HIS A 232 1.60 3.20 -8.58
CA HIS A 232 0.61 4.28 -8.41
C HIS A 232 -0.66 3.89 -7.64
N ILE A 233 -0.86 2.59 -7.36
CA ILE A 233 -2.15 2.11 -6.83
C ILE A 233 -2.05 1.58 -5.39
N PHE A 234 -0.85 1.15 -4.97
CA PHE A 234 -0.63 0.63 -3.64
C PHE A 234 0.49 1.43 -2.98
N ASP A 235 0.14 2.11 -1.89
CA ASP A 235 1.03 2.80 -0.94
C ASP A 235 1.93 1.77 -0.22
N LEU A 236 2.76 1.06 -0.98
CA LEU A 236 3.70 0.08 -0.49
C LEU A 236 4.91 0.79 0.13
N PRO A 237 5.43 0.32 1.28
CA PRO A 237 6.60 0.92 1.89
C PRO A 237 7.77 0.94 0.92
N ARG A 238 8.36 2.13 0.74
CA ARG A 238 9.42 2.43 -0.21
C ARG A 238 10.77 2.36 0.53
N GLY A 239 11.33 1.17 0.71
CA GLY A 239 12.62 1.02 1.43
C GLY A 239 12.55 1.13 2.95
N SER A 240 11.76 2.06 3.49
CA SER A 240 11.45 2.14 4.93
C SER A 240 10.06 1.60 5.25
N ILE A 241 9.99 0.76 6.29
CA ILE A 241 8.76 0.19 6.84
C ILE A 241 8.09 1.15 7.83
N LEU A 242 8.89 1.94 8.55
CA LEU A 242 8.43 2.82 9.63
C LEU A 242 7.97 4.20 9.14
N ALA A 243 8.55 4.72 8.04
CA ALA A 243 8.22 6.04 7.50
C ALA A 243 6.71 6.30 7.32
N PRO A 244 5.90 5.36 6.78
CA PRO A 244 4.45 5.55 6.66
C PRO A 244 3.75 5.87 7.99
N LEU A 245 4.19 5.25 9.09
CA LEU A 245 3.62 5.48 10.43
C LEU A 245 3.98 6.88 10.94
N LEU A 246 5.21 7.35 10.70
CA LEU A 246 5.66 8.70 11.06
C LEU A 246 4.91 9.77 10.26
N ILE A 247 4.68 9.53 8.96
CA ILE A 247 3.88 10.42 8.12
C ILE A 247 2.45 10.54 8.66
N ASN A 248 1.83 9.44 9.05
CA ASN A 248 0.48 9.48 9.62
C ASN A 248 0.39 10.30 10.91
N PHE A 249 1.45 10.30 11.72
CA PHE A 249 1.53 11.15 12.91
C PHE A 249 1.47 12.63 12.53
N VAL A 250 2.32 13.04 11.58
CA VAL A 250 2.35 14.41 11.06
C VAL A 250 1.00 14.81 10.45
N LEU A 251 0.41 13.95 9.61
CA LEU A 251 -0.89 14.19 8.99
C LEU A 251 -2.03 14.33 10.01
N ASN A 252 -1.95 13.59 11.12
CA ASN A 252 -2.91 13.71 12.21
C ASN A 252 -2.82 15.09 12.89
N ASP A 253 -1.61 15.60 13.12
CA ASP A 253 -1.41 16.94 13.67
C ASP A 253 -1.90 18.04 12.73
N ILE A 254 -1.64 17.89 11.43
CA ILE A 254 -2.19 18.78 10.39
C ILE A 254 -3.73 18.81 10.48
N TYR A 255 -4.37 17.64 10.56
CA TYR A 255 -5.83 17.55 10.66
C TYR A 255 -6.36 18.35 11.86
N PHE A 256 -5.81 18.13 13.06
CA PHE A 256 -6.28 18.80 14.27
C PHE A 256 -5.97 20.30 14.26
N SER A 257 -4.83 20.71 13.70
CA SER A 257 -4.48 22.13 13.54
C SER A 257 -5.50 22.86 12.64
N ILE A 258 -5.85 22.28 11.49
CA ILE A 258 -6.86 22.87 10.59
C ILE A 258 -8.23 22.88 11.28
N ARG A 259 -8.65 21.74 11.86
CA ARG A 259 -9.98 21.61 12.45
C ARG A 259 -10.19 22.58 13.61
N SER A 260 -9.21 22.71 14.49
CA SER A 260 -9.28 23.61 15.65
C SER A 260 -9.33 25.10 15.24
N ASN A 261 -8.53 25.51 14.26
CA ASN A 261 -8.55 26.89 13.76
C ASN A 261 -9.86 27.25 13.05
N ILE A 262 -10.44 26.31 12.30
CA ILE A 262 -11.76 26.51 11.68
C ILE A 262 -12.85 26.64 12.73
N LEU A 263 -12.84 25.77 13.75
CA LEU A 263 -13.80 25.85 14.85
C LEU A 263 -13.72 27.20 15.58
N LYS A 264 -12.51 27.73 15.82
CA LYS A 264 -12.30 29.05 16.45
C LYS A 264 -12.85 30.20 15.60
N LYS A 265 -12.63 30.16 14.28
CA LYS A 265 -12.97 31.29 13.40
C LYS A 265 -14.42 31.27 12.90
N PHE A 266 -14.94 30.10 12.55
CA PHE A 266 -16.26 29.95 11.92
C PHE A 266 -17.27 29.26 12.84
N GLY A 267 -16.86 28.65 13.95
CA GLY A 267 -17.77 27.91 14.83
C GLY A 267 -18.08 26.48 14.35
N ILE A 268 -19.00 25.82 15.06
CA ILE A 268 -19.30 24.39 14.91
C ILE A 268 -20.12 24.09 13.65
N GLN A 269 -20.91 25.07 13.18
CA GLN A 269 -21.90 24.89 12.11
C GLN A 269 -21.30 24.75 10.71
N HIS A 270 -20.02 25.09 10.52
CA HIS A 270 -19.38 25.01 9.22
C HIS A 270 -18.71 23.64 9.00
N ASN A 271 -19.26 22.90 8.04
CA ASN A 271 -18.83 21.54 7.69
C ASN A 271 -17.72 21.58 6.63
N LEU A 272 -16.45 21.66 7.06
CA LEU A 272 -15.32 21.25 6.24
C LEU A 272 -15.12 19.74 6.39
N ASN A 273 -15.19 19.00 5.28
CA ASN A 273 -14.73 17.61 5.26
C ASN A 273 -13.27 17.57 4.85
N ILE A 274 -12.43 16.94 5.68
CA ILE A 274 -11.01 16.73 5.44
C ILE A 274 -10.79 15.23 5.34
N ILE A 275 -10.27 14.75 4.21
CA ILE A 275 -10.04 13.32 3.96
C ILE A 275 -8.58 13.13 3.56
N PHE A 276 -7.84 12.32 4.31
CA PHE A 276 -6.46 11.97 4.00
C PHE A 276 -6.34 10.53 3.51
N TYR A 277 -5.57 10.34 2.44
CA TYR A 277 -5.09 9.04 2.00
C TYR A 277 -3.62 9.15 1.59
N GLY A 278 -2.74 8.72 2.49
CA GLY A 278 -1.31 8.82 2.30
C GLY A 278 -0.91 10.27 2.10
N PHE A 279 -0.29 10.58 0.98
CA PHE A 279 0.12 11.95 0.64
C PHE A 279 -0.99 12.82 0.05
N HIS A 280 -2.16 12.25 -0.24
CA HIS A 280 -3.27 12.98 -0.82
C HIS A 280 -4.23 13.46 0.28
N CYS A 281 -4.58 14.74 0.24
CA CYS A 281 -5.57 15.36 1.10
C CYS A 281 -6.68 15.96 0.24
N VAL A 282 -7.93 15.74 0.63
CA VAL A 282 -9.10 16.34 -0.02
C VAL A 282 -9.84 17.19 1.00
N LEU A 283 -10.00 18.46 0.67
CA LEU A 283 -10.79 19.42 1.43
C LEU A 283 -12.07 19.70 0.66
N ILE A 284 -13.21 19.60 1.34
CA ILE A 284 -14.53 19.76 0.71
C ILE A 284 -15.36 20.73 1.53
N SER A 285 -15.87 21.77 0.87
CA SER A 285 -16.68 22.83 1.49
C SER A 285 -17.68 23.40 0.49
N LYS A 286 -18.85 23.83 0.97
CA LYS A 286 -19.79 24.65 0.18
C LYS A 286 -19.34 26.10 0.04
N SER A 287 -18.61 26.62 1.02
CA SER A 287 -18.13 28.00 1.05
C SER A 287 -16.71 28.09 0.48
N SER A 288 -16.54 28.93 -0.55
CA SER A 288 -15.23 29.27 -1.12
C SER A 288 -14.31 29.92 -0.09
N ILE A 289 -14.84 30.88 0.68
CA ILE A 289 -14.10 31.59 1.74
C ILE A 289 -13.52 30.59 2.76
N LEU A 290 -14.31 29.60 3.17
CA LEU A 290 -13.86 28.59 4.11
C LEU A 290 -12.79 27.68 3.49
N LEU A 291 -12.97 27.29 2.23
CA LEU A 291 -12.00 26.45 1.52
C LEU A 291 -10.66 27.18 1.37
N ASP A 292 -10.67 28.43 0.91
CA ASP A 292 -9.47 29.26 0.76
C ASP A 292 -8.77 29.48 2.11
N TYR A 293 -9.55 29.72 3.17
CA TYR A 293 -8.99 29.82 4.52
C TYR A 293 -8.32 28.52 4.96
N SER A 294 -8.92 27.36 4.69
CA SER A 294 -8.34 26.06 5.04
C SER A 294 -7.06 25.74 4.27
N ILE A 295 -6.98 26.12 2.98
CA ILE A 295 -5.76 26.01 2.16
C ILE A 295 -4.67 26.92 2.72
N ASN A 296 -5.02 28.14 3.15
CA ASN A 296 -4.06 29.05 3.76
C ASN A 296 -3.55 28.55 5.12
N LEU A 297 -4.39 27.89 5.92
CA LEU A 297 -3.95 27.22 7.15
C LEU A 297 -2.96 26.10 6.86
N LEU A 298 -3.22 25.27 5.83
CA LEU A 298 -2.27 24.25 5.39
C LEU A 298 -0.93 24.85 4.98
N LYS A 299 -0.95 25.91 4.17
CA LYS A 299 0.28 26.60 3.74
C LYS A 299 1.06 27.16 4.93
N ARG A 300 0.37 27.83 5.86
CA ARG A 300 0.98 28.36 7.09
C ARG A 300 1.62 27.27 7.92
N TRP A 301 0.92 26.16 8.12
CA TRP A 301 1.41 25.04 8.91
C TRP A 301 2.74 24.48 8.37
N PHE A 302 2.89 24.35 7.05
CA PHE A 302 4.17 23.94 6.46
C PHE A 302 5.23 25.05 6.57
N ASN A 303 4.86 26.31 6.35
CA ASN A 303 5.79 27.44 6.42
C ASN A 303 6.40 27.60 7.81
N ASP A 304 5.63 27.34 8.87
CA ASP A 304 6.10 27.37 10.27
C ASP A 304 7.24 26.37 10.52
N LEU A 305 7.38 25.36 9.65
CA LEU A 305 8.43 24.33 9.68
C LEU A 305 9.47 24.52 8.57
N ALA A 306 9.56 25.73 8.01
CA ALA A 306 10.43 26.08 6.88
C ALA A 306 10.19 25.23 5.62
N CYS A 307 8.98 24.67 5.45
CA CYS A 307 8.58 23.90 4.28
C CYS A 307 7.53 24.67 3.48
N ASN A 308 7.59 24.63 2.15
CA ASN A 308 6.59 25.30 1.32
C ASN A 308 5.63 24.29 0.69
N LEU A 309 4.35 24.65 0.63
CA LEU A 309 3.34 23.94 -0.12
C LEU A 309 3.10 24.65 -1.46
N ASN A 310 3.56 24.02 -2.54
CA ASN A 310 3.52 24.58 -3.88
C ASN A 310 2.08 24.73 -4.39
N ASN A 311 1.76 25.84 -5.04
CA ASN A 311 0.42 26.02 -5.64
C ASN A 311 0.09 24.95 -6.69
N LYS A 312 1.08 24.42 -7.40
CA LYS A 312 0.90 23.33 -8.39
C LYS A 312 0.42 22.02 -7.77
N SER A 313 0.59 21.82 -6.47
CA SER A 313 0.13 20.62 -5.78
C SER A 313 -1.31 20.71 -5.30
N ILE A 314 -1.97 21.86 -5.51
CA ILE A 314 -3.37 22.10 -5.17
C ILE A 314 -4.18 22.23 -6.47
N ASP A 315 -5.18 21.38 -6.62
CA ASP A 315 -6.17 21.43 -7.71
C ASP A 315 -7.55 21.72 -7.10
N ILE A 316 -8.11 22.90 -7.38
CA ILE A 316 -9.44 23.32 -6.88
C ILE A 316 -10.44 23.16 -8.02
N LYS A 317 -11.51 22.39 -7.77
CA LYS A 317 -12.56 22.13 -8.75
C LYS A 317 -13.94 22.19 -8.12
N CYS A 318 -14.94 22.55 -8.92
CA CYS A 318 -16.32 22.32 -8.56
C CYS A 318 -16.64 20.82 -8.70
N CYS A 319 -17.49 20.30 -7.81
CA CYS A 319 -17.92 18.91 -7.90
C CYS A 319 -18.72 18.60 -9.18
N ARG A 320 -19.33 19.62 -9.81
CA ARG A 320 -20.06 19.46 -11.08
C ARG A 320 -19.12 19.11 -12.24
N ASP A 321 -17.98 19.78 -12.34
CA ASP A 321 -17.01 19.61 -13.43
C ASP A 321 -16.28 18.26 -13.38
N GLY A 322 -16.36 17.60 -12.22
CA GLY A 322 -15.67 16.37 -11.92
C GLY A 322 -14.19 16.59 -11.60
N PHE A 323 -13.63 15.70 -10.79
CA PHE A 323 -12.25 15.80 -10.34
C PHE A 323 -11.62 14.44 -10.16
N ASN A 324 -10.29 14.41 -10.04
CA ASN A 324 -9.54 13.17 -9.84
C ASN A 324 -9.11 13.03 -8.39
N PHE A 325 -9.23 11.83 -7.82
CA PHE A 325 -8.70 11.46 -6.51
C PHE A 325 -8.27 9.98 -6.53
N LEU A 326 -7.04 9.69 -6.08
CA LEU A 326 -6.47 8.33 -6.02
C LEU A 326 -6.62 7.52 -7.33
N ASN A 327 -6.37 8.15 -8.49
CA ASN A 327 -6.54 7.53 -9.81
C ASN A 327 -7.99 7.14 -10.18
N TYR A 328 -8.96 7.69 -9.47
CA TYR A 328 -10.37 7.68 -9.85
C TYR A 328 -10.79 9.08 -10.32
N HIS A 329 -11.58 9.13 -11.36
CA HIS A 329 -12.32 10.29 -11.78
C HIS A 329 -13.74 10.21 -11.20
N ILE A 330 -14.14 11.27 -10.50
CA ILE A 330 -15.43 11.38 -9.83
C ILE A 330 -16.19 12.49 -10.53
N ILE A 331 -17.37 12.17 -11.08
CA ILE A 331 -18.19 13.10 -11.84
C ILE A 331 -19.64 13.03 -11.37
N LEU A 332 -20.32 14.18 -11.31
CA LEU A 332 -21.75 14.23 -11.02
C LEU A 332 -22.54 13.79 -12.25
N PHE A 333 -23.38 12.78 -12.09
CA PHE A 333 -24.33 12.38 -13.12
C PHE A 333 -25.67 13.09 -12.86
N GLU A 334 -25.82 14.29 -13.41
CA GLU A 334 -26.92 15.22 -13.13
C GLU A 334 -28.31 14.58 -13.22
N ARG A 335 -28.54 13.76 -14.26
CA ARG A 335 -29.84 13.07 -14.48
C ARG A 335 -30.27 12.20 -13.31
N LYS A 336 -29.33 11.63 -12.56
CA LYS A 336 -29.61 10.75 -11.40
C LYS A 336 -29.25 11.41 -10.06
N LYS A 337 -28.77 12.66 -10.07
CA LYS A 337 -28.19 13.37 -8.91
C LYS A 337 -27.24 12.48 -8.09
N ASN A 338 -26.47 11.64 -8.77
CA ASN A 338 -25.56 10.67 -8.17
C ASN A 338 -24.17 10.81 -8.77
N TYR A 339 -23.13 10.57 -7.97
CA TYR A 339 -21.76 10.60 -8.46
C TYR A 339 -21.39 9.26 -9.11
N SER A 340 -20.75 9.32 -10.27
CA SER A 340 -20.13 8.15 -10.89
C SER A 340 -18.64 8.18 -10.58
N VAL A 341 -18.13 7.05 -10.08
CA VAL A 341 -16.70 6.84 -9.85
C VAL A 341 -16.19 5.91 -10.95
N VAL A 342 -15.19 6.37 -11.69
CA VAL A 342 -14.57 5.63 -12.79
C VAL A 342 -13.05 5.75 -12.70
N PRO A 343 -12.25 4.81 -13.25
CA PRO A 343 -10.81 5.00 -13.41
C PRO A 343 -10.49 6.33 -14.12
N SER A 344 -9.46 7.05 -13.66
CA SER A 344 -9.02 8.28 -14.33
C SER A 344 -8.34 7.97 -15.68
N ILE A 345 -8.33 8.95 -16.59
CA ILE A 345 -7.65 8.82 -17.89
C ILE A 345 -6.18 8.46 -17.70
N GLN A 346 -5.50 9.12 -16.76
CA GLN A 346 -4.11 8.84 -16.43
C GLN A 346 -3.90 7.40 -15.95
N ALA A 347 -4.80 6.86 -15.12
CA ALA A 347 -4.73 5.47 -14.65
C ALA A 347 -4.83 4.47 -15.80
N ILE A 348 -5.73 4.74 -16.76
CA ILE A 348 -5.93 3.91 -17.95
C ILE A 348 -4.70 3.97 -18.86
N GLN A 349 -4.14 5.16 -19.08
CA GLN A 349 -2.94 5.36 -19.88
C GLN A 349 -1.73 4.63 -19.29
N LEU A 350 -1.48 4.81 -17.99
CA LEU A 350 -0.40 4.14 -17.28
C LEU A 350 -0.53 2.62 -17.33
N PHE A 351 -1.75 2.09 -17.16
CA PHE A 351 -1.99 0.65 -17.24
C PHE A 351 -1.69 0.10 -18.64
N ASN A 352 -2.18 0.78 -19.69
CA ASN A 352 -1.93 0.39 -21.08
C ASN A 352 -0.46 0.52 -21.47
N GLN A 353 0.25 1.52 -20.97
CA GLN A 353 1.69 1.67 -21.16
C GLN A 353 2.45 0.53 -20.48
N GLY A 354 2.16 0.23 -19.21
CA GLY A 354 2.82 -0.87 -18.50
C GLY A 354 2.55 -2.24 -19.15
N ASN A 355 1.38 -2.45 -19.75
CA ASN A 355 1.11 -3.65 -20.55
C ASN A 355 2.01 -3.70 -21.80
N ARG A 356 2.15 -2.59 -22.52
CA ARG A 356 3.05 -2.48 -23.67
C ARG A 356 4.49 -2.78 -23.29
N GLU A 357 4.98 -2.18 -22.21
CA GLU A 357 6.34 -2.42 -21.71
C GLU A 357 6.56 -3.88 -21.32
N THR A 358 5.60 -4.47 -20.61
CA THR A 358 5.63 -5.91 -20.26
C THR A 358 5.74 -6.79 -21.50
N ILE A 359 4.95 -6.50 -22.54
CA ILE A 359 4.99 -7.23 -23.81
C ILE A 359 6.32 -7.02 -24.54
N GLN A 360 6.87 -5.80 -24.50
CA GLN A 360 8.17 -5.47 -25.11
C GLN A 360 9.34 -6.15 -24.39
N LEU A 361 9.32 -6.22 -23.07
CA LEU A 361 10.32 -6.95 -22.27
C LEU A 361 10.26 -8.45 -22.57
N LEU A 362 9.05 -9.00 -22.69
CA LEU A 362 8.83 -10.42 -22.98
C LEU A 362 8.82 -10.73 -24.49
N LYS A 363 9.40 -9.86 -25.34
CA LYS A 363 9.35 -9.96 -26.80
C LYS A 363 9.82 -11.31 -27.36
N SER A 364 10.82 -11.92 -26.74
CA SER A 364 11.43 -13.21 -27.13
C SER A 364 11.10 -14.35 -26.17
N ALA A 365 10.34 -14.08 -25.11
CA ALA A 365 10.03 -15.06 -24.08
C ALA A 365 8.92 -16.05 -24.52
N PRO A 366 8.83 -17.24 -23.89
CA PRO A 366 7.71 -18.16 -24.07
C PRO A 366 6.36 -17.48 -23.85
N ILE A 367 5.35 -17.88 -24.63
CA ILE A 367 4.00 -17.28 -24.58
C ILE A 367 3.39 -17.45 -23.20
N LYS A 368 3.56 -18.62 -22.58
CA LYS A 368 3.22 -18.92 -21.19
C LYS A 368 3.63 -17.81 -20.21
N LYS A 369 4.90 -17.37 -20.28
CA LYS A 369 5.45 -16.33 -19.39
C LYS A 369 4.76 -14.98 -19.63
N MET A 370 4.48 -14.65 -20.90
CA MET A 370 3.73 -13.45 -21.27
C MET A 370 2.27 -13.51 -20.77
N ILE A 371 1.60 -14.65 -20.91
CA ILE A 371 0.23 -14.86 -20.41
C ILE A 371 0.20 -14.66 -18.90
N ASN A 372 1.10 -15.30 -18.15
CA ASN A 372 1.10 -15.22 -16.70
C ASN A 372 1.40 -13.80 -16.19
N SER A 373 2.32 -13.09 -16.83
CA SER A 373 2.61 -11.70 -16.49
C SER A 373 1.44 -10.76 -16.82
N LEU A 374 0.78 -10.91 -17.96
CA LEU A 374 -0.39 -10.10 -18.29
C LEU A 374 -1.61 -10.44 -17.42
N ARG A 375 -1.83 -11.73 -17.15
CA ARG A 375 -2.93 -12.21 -16.30
C ARG A 375 -2.81 -11.60 -14.90
N SER A 376 -1.64 -11.63 -14.26
CA SER A 376 -1.47 -11.04 -12.93
C SER A 376 -1.75 -9.54 -12.90
N ARG A 377 -1.29 -8.80 -13.93
CA ARG A 377 -1.58 -7.36 -14.08
C ARG A 377 -3.07 -7.07 -14.24
N ILE A 378 -3.77 -7.82 -15.10
CA ILE A 378 -5.21 -7.69 -15.35
C ILE A 378 -6.01 -8.00 -14.09
N LEU A 379 -5.67 -9.07 -13.38
CA LEU A 379 -6.34 -9.44 -12.13
C LEU A 379 -6.15 -8.35 -11.08
N ASN A 380 -4.93 -7.86 -10.89
CA ASN A 380 -4.65 -6.82 -9.90
C ASN A 380 -5.40 -5.52 -10.23
N TRP A 381 -5.23 -4.97 -11.43
CA TRP A 381 -5.88 -3.72 -11.82
C TRP A 381 -7.40 -3.85 -11.92
N GLY A 382 -7.88 -4.95 -12.50
CA GLY A 382 -9.30 -5.19 -12.64
C GLY A 382 -10.01 -5.40 -11.30
N THR A 383 -9.40 -6.10 -10.33
CA THR A 383 -9.99 -6.23 -8.98
C THR A 383 -10.12 -4.88 -8.27
N LEU A 384 -9.12 -4.00 -8.41
CA LEU A 384 -9.16 -2.64 -7.86
C LEU A 384 -10.35 -1.84 -8.39
N TYR A 385 -10.54 -1.78 -9.70
CA TYR A 385 -11.57 -0.95 -10.32
C TYR A 385 -12.94 -1.66 -10.48
N SER A 386 -13.02 -2.97 -10.23
CA SER A 386 -14.26 -3.76 -10.39
C SER A 386 -15.41 -3.32 -9.48
N GLN A 387 -15.12 -2.60 -8.41
CA GLN A 387 -16.12 -2.16 -7.44
C GLN A 387 -17.02 -1.04 -7.97
N TYR A 388 -16.50 -0.23 -8.90
CA TYR A 388 -17.18 0.95 -9.43
C TYR A 388 -17.67 0.73 -10.86
N ASN A 389 -18.15 1.79 -11.53
CA ASN A 389 -18.77 1.68 -12.85
C ASN A 389 -17.71 1.63 -13.98
N SER A 390 -17.01 0.50 -14.09
CA SER A 390 -15.83 0.35 -14.96
C SER A 390 -16.04 -0.55 -16.18
N LYS A 391 -17.26 -1.07 -16.43
CA LYS A 391 -17.51 -2.04 -17.52
C LYS A 391 -17.10 -1.55 -18.91
N GLN A 392 -17.48 -0.32 -19.27
CA GLN A 392 -17.13 0.27 -20.57
C GLN A 392 -15.63 0.50 -20.70
N ILE A 393 -14.98 0.92 -19.60
CA ILE A 393 -13.53 1.12 -19.56
C ILE A 393 -12.79 -0.22 -19.68
N PHE A 394 -13.27 -1.28 -19.01
CA PHE A 394 -12.73 -2.63 -19.14
C PHE A 394 -12.81 -3.13 -20.58
N TYR A 395 -13.92 -2.86 -21.27
CA TYR A 395 -14.05 -3.17 -22.70
C TYR A 395 -13.04 -2.41 -23.58
N TYR A 396 -12.84 -1.12 -23.32
CA TYR A 396 -11.83 -0.33 -24.02
C TYR A 396 -10.41 -0.85 -23.76
N VAL A 397 -10.06 -1.12 -22.50
CA VAL A 397 -8.75 -1.64 -22.10
C VAL A 397 -8.48 -3.02 -22.72
N ASP A 398 -9.48 -3.91 -22.74
CA ASP A 398 -9.37 -5.22 -23.38
C ASP A 398 -9.06 -5.08 -24.89
N LYS A 399 -9.68 -4.12 -25.59
CA LYS A 399 -9.41 -3.84 -27.01
C LYS A 399 -7.99 -3.34 -27.24
N VAL A 400 -7.52 -2.40 -26.43
CA VAL A 400 -6.16 -1.86 -26.52
C VAL A 400 -5.13 -2.97 -26.25
N LEU A 401 -5.34 -3.75 -25.19
CA LEU A 401 -4.47 -4.87 -24.84
C LEU A 401 -4.43 -5.91 -25.97
N PHE A 402 -5.57 -6.29 -26.53
CA PHE A 402 -5.62 -7.22 -27.66
C PHE A 402 -4.81 -6.69 -28.85
N SER A 403 -4.91 -5.39 -29.14
CA SER A 403 -4.18 -4.76 -30.25
C SER A 403 -2.65 -4.80 -30.01
N GLN A 404 -2.21 -4.56 -28.78
CA GLN A 404 -0.80 -4.68 -28.37
C GLN A 404 -0.29 -6.12 -28.49
N ILE A 405 -1.06 -7.10 -28.01
CA ILE A 405 -0.72 -8.52 -28.09
C ILE A 405 -0.64 -8.96 -29.56
N ARG A 406 -1.65 -8.61 -30.37
CA ARG A 406 -1.71 -8.94 -31.80
C ARG A 406 -0.49 -8.41 -32.53
N ALA A 407 -0.11 -7.15 -32.32
CA ALA A 407 1.08 -6.57 -32.91
C ALA A 407 2.37 -7.34 -32.54
N SER A 408 2.50 -7.73 -31.27
CA SER A 408 3.66 -8.52 -30.79
C SER A 408 3.73 -9.90 -31.45
N ILE A 409 2.61 -10.58 -31.61
CA ILE A 409 2.56 -11.92 -32.22
C ILE A 409 2.80 -11.86 -33.73
N LEU A 410 2.23 -10.88 -34.43
CA LEU A 410 2.50 -10.68 -35.86
C LEU A 410 4.00 -10.46 -36.11
N ARG A 411 4.65 -9.66 -35.24
CA ARG A 411 6.10 -9.44 -35.30
C ARG A 411 6.91 -10.71 -35.06
N ARG A 412 6.45 -11.63 -34.21
CA ARG A 412 7.14 -12.92 -33.94
C ARG A 412 7.11 -13.87 -35.15
N HIS A 413 6.15 -13.72 -36.06
CA HIS A 413 5.92 -14.64 -37.17
C HIS A 413 5.76 -13.88 -38.51
N PRO A 414 6.82 -13.20 -39.00
CA PRO A 414 6.73 -12.40 -40.22
C PRO A 414 6.36 -13.25 -41.45
N ASN A 415 6.77 -14.53 -41.47
CA ASN A 415 6.59 -15.42 -42.61
C ASN A 415 5.34 -16.33 -42.50
N LYS A 416 4.48 -16.13 -41.50
CA LYS A 416 3.26 -16.95 -41.32
C LYS A 416 2.02 -16.17 -41.71
N SER A 417 1.06 -16.85 -42.32
CA SER A 417 -0.22 -16.26 -42.69
C SER A 417 -1.00 -15.82 -41.44
N ARG A 418 -1.84 -14.79 -41.61
CA ARG A 418 -2.73 -14.32 -40.53
C ARG A 418 -3.68 -15.41 -40.03
N TYR A 419 -4.10 -16.31 -40.94
CA TYR A 419 -4.90 -17.47 -40.59
C TYR A 419 -4.16 -18.42 -39.65
N TRP A 420 -2.92 -18.79 -39.97
CA TRP A 420 -2.10 -19.66 -39.11
C TRP A 420 -1.90 -19.05 -37.71
N ILE A 421 -1.62 -17.74 -37.66
CA ILE A 421 -1.46 -17.01 -36.40
C ILE A 421 -2.76 -17.04 -35.58
N SER A 422 -3.91 -16.80 -36.22
CA SER A 422 -5.21 -16.85 -35.55
C SER A 422 -5.50 -18.26 -35.01
N ALA A 423 -5.32 -19.30 -35.82
CA ALA A 423 -5.57 -20.67 -35.41
C ALA A 423 -4.68 -21.11 -34.24
N LYS A 424 -3.40 -20.69 -34.23
CA LYS A 424 -2.45 -21.05 -33.19
C LYS A 424 -2.61 -20.27 -31.89
N TYR A 425 -2.81 -18.95 -31.96
CA TYR A 425 -2.74 -18.08 -30.78
C TYR A 425 -4.11 -17.58 -30.29
N PHE A 426 -5.12 -17.62 -31.16
CA PHE A 426 -6.45 -17.06 -30.92
C PHE A 426 -7.54 -18.03 -31.44
N PRO A 427 -7.61 -19.27 -30.91
CA PRO A 427 -8.50 -20.31 -31.42
C PRO A 427 -9.96 -19.86 -31.34
N SER A 428 -10.68 -20.00 -32.46
CA SER A 428 -12.10 -19.66 -32.56
C SER A 428 -12.94 -20.54 -31.63
N CYS A 429 -13.98 -19.94 -31.02
CA CYS A 429 -15.02 -20.66 -30.28
C CYS A 429 -14.53 -21.52 -29.09
N SER A 430 -13.48 -21.08 -28.41
CA SER A 430 -13.00 -21.72 -27.19
C SER A 430 -13.86 -21.31 -25.98
N SER A 431 -14.21 -22.30 -25.15
CA SER A 431 -14.87 -22.07 -23.86
C SER A 431 -13.80 -21.96 -22.77
N TYR A 432 -13.83 -20.87 -22.02
CA TYR A 432 -12.84 -20.54 -20.99
C TYR A 432 -13.49 -20.60 -19.62
N TYR A 433 -12.95 -21.43 -18.74
CA TYR A 433 -13.39 -21.46 -17.34
C TYR A 433 -12.61 -20.42 -16.53
N PHE A 434 -13.31 -19.46 -15.94
CA PHE A 434 -12.73 -18.38 -15.14
C PHE A 434 -13.73 -17.91 -14.08
N ASN A 435 -13.29 -17.75 -12.82
CA ASN A 435 -14.16 -17.34 -11.70
C ASN A 435 -15.49 -18.11 -11.67
N GLU A 436 -15.42 -19.45 -11.71
CA GLU A 436 -16.58 -20.35 -11.62
C GLU A 436 -17.61 -20.23 -12.76
N LYS A 437 -17.24 -19.57 -13.86
CA LYS A 437 -18.11 -19.40 -15.03
C LYS A 437 -17.38 -19.76 -16.32
N TYR A 438 -18.13 -20.29 -17.27
CA TYR A 438 -17.67 -20.52 -18.63
C TYR A 438 -17.96 -19.29 -19.50
N TYR A 439 -16.93 -18.81 -20.19
CA TYR A 439 -17.02 -17.72 -21.14
C TYR A 439 -16.70 -18.23 -22.54
N LYS A 440 -17.58 -17.93 -23.51
CA LYS A 440 -17.29 -18.13 -24.93
C LYS A 440 -16.73 -16.83 -25.50
N SER A 441 -15.54 -16.90 -26.09
CA SER A 441 -14.97 -15.74 -26.75
C SER A 441 -13.97 -16.13 -27.82
N SER A 442 -13.92 -15.30 -28.85
CA SER A 442 -12.80 -15.25 -29.79
C SER A 442 -11.76 -14.22 -29.32
N TRP A 443 -10.57 -14.29 -29.91
CA TRP A 443 -9.51 -13.29 -29.75
C TRP A 443 -8.89 -13.23 -28.34
N ILE A 444 -8.68 -14.39 -27.74
CA ILE A 444 -7.96 -14.53 -26.47
C ILE A 444 -6.63 -15.20 -26.73
N LEU A 445 -5.57 -14.63 -26.17
CA LEU A 445 -4.26 -15.23 -26.24
C LEU A 445 -4.24 -16.51 -25.41
N THR A 446 -3.98 -17.64 -26.07
CA THR A 446 -3.85 -18.95 -25.45
C THR A 446 -2.49 -19.57 -25.73
N ASP A 447 -1.95 -20.30 -24.76
CA ASP A 447 -0.87 -21.24 -25.02
C ASP A 447 -1.46 -22.60 -25.40
N THR A 448 -1.34 -22.98 -26.67
CA THR A 448 -1.82 -24.27 -27.18
C THR A 448 -0.88 -25.43 -26.86
N ASN A 449 0.34 -25.14 -26.39
CA ASN A 449 1.36 -26.15 -26.13
C ASN A 449 1.31 -26.70 -24.69
N SER A 450 0.54 -26.08 -23.80
CA SER A 450 0.43 -26.50 -22.40
C SER A 450 -0.80 -27.39 -22.15
N LEU A 451 -0.61 -28.49 -21.40
CA LEU A 451 -1.67 -29.40 -20.94
C LEU A 451 -2.81 -28.63 -20.23
N THR A 452 -2.43 -27.65 -19.41
CA THR A 452 -3.33 -26.65 -18.84
C THR A 452 -3.40 -25.47 -19.82
N ARG A 453 -4.46 -25.34 -20.62
CA ARG A 453 -4.63 -24.22 -21.57
C ARG A 453 -4.62 -22.87 -20.83
N GLU A 454 -3.44 -22.26 -20.70
CA GLU A 454 -3.29 -20.95 -20.07
C GLU A 454 -3.76 -19.87 -21.03
N PHE A 455 -4.43 -18.84 -20.51
CA PHE A 455 -5.02 -17.79 -21.31
C PHE A 455 -5.03 -16.45 -20.58
N VAL A 456 -5.09 -15.36 -21.35
CA VAL A 456 -5.27 -14.00 -20.80
C VAL A 456 -6.76 -13.73 -20.60
N PRO A 457 -7.28 -13.62 -19.36
CA PRO A 457 -8.69 -13.34 -19.13
C PRO A 457 -9.05 -11.92 -19.58
N LYS A 458 -10.29 -11.72 -20.03
CA LYS A 458 -10.81 -10.37 -20.30
C LYS A 458 -11.19 -9.68 -18.99
N MET A 459 -10.90 -8.39 -18.88
CA MET A 459 -11.28 -7.56 -17.73
C MET A 459 -12.80 -7.62 -17.48
N GLN A 460 -13.59 -7.68 -18.55
CA GLN A 460 -15.05 -7.78 -18.48
C GLN A 460 -15.58 -9.02 -17.74
N TRP A 461 -14.76 -10.06 -17.59
CA TRP A 461 -15.15 -11.30 -16.89
C TRP A 461 -14.99 -11.20 -15.38
N LEU A 462 -14.37 -10.13 -14.89
CA LEU A 462 -14.22 -9.92 -13.46
C LEU A 462 -15.57 -9.61 -12.83
N LEU A 463 -15.90 -10.39 -11.80
CA LEU A 463 -17.10 -10.17 -11.01
C LEU A 463 -16.89 -8.94 -10.12
N LYS A 464 -17.95 -8.13 -10.01
CA LYS A 464 -18.00 -7.07 -9.01
C LYS A 464 -18.01 -7.71 -7.63
N LYS A 465 -16.92 -7.55 -6.88
CA LYS A 465 -16.86 -7.98 -5.48
C LYS A 465 -17.21 -6.79 -4.58
N PRO A 466 -18.19 -6.89 -3.67
CA PRO A 466 -18.50 -5.81 -2.75
C PRO A 466 -17.31 -5.57 -1.82
N TYR A 467 -17.08 -4.29 -1.51
CA TYR A 467 -16.09 -3.89 -0.53
C TYR A 467 -16.63 -4.10 0.89
N ILE A 468 -15.85 -4.75 1.75
CA ILE A 468 -16.17 -4.93 3.17
C ILE A 468 -15.32 -3.95 3.98
N LYS A 469 -15.99 -2.99 4.62
CA LYS A 469 -15.38 -1.98 5.49
C LYS A 469 -15.17 -2.53 6.90
N ILE A 470 -13.96 -2.36 7.44
CA ILE A 470 -13.69 -2.63 8.85
C ILE A 470 -14.14 -1.42 9.68
N VAL A 471 -15.13 -1.62 10.56
CA VAL A 471 -15.80 -0.54 11.29
C VAL A 471 -15.19 -0.31 12.69
N LYS A 472 -14.66 -1.36 13.34
CA LYS A 472 -14.20 -1.29 14.74
C LYS A 472 -12.73 -0.86 14.84
N ARG A 473 -12.44 0.29 15.47
CA ARG A 473 -11.08 0.87 15.61
C ARG A 473 -10.03 -0.12 16.14
N GLY A 474 -10.37 -0.92 17.16
CA GLY A 474 -9.45 -1.92 17.73
C GLY A 474 -9.15 -3.11 16.81
N LEU A 475 -10.02 -3.42 15.84
CA LEU A 475 -9.78 -4.52 14.87
C LEU A 475 -8.85 -4.10 13.73
N CYS A 476 -8.71 -2.79 13.48
CA CYS A 476 -7.76 -2.27 12.50
C CYS A 476 -6.32 -2.68 12.82
N ILE A 477 -5.99 -2.93 14.09
CA ILE A 477 -4.66 -3.29 14.60
C ILE A 477 -4.19 -4.68 14.10
N ILE A 478 -5.12 -5.60 13.79
CA ILE A 478 -4.80 -6.97 13.34
C ILE A 478 -4.38 -6.96 11.88
N TYR A 479 -5.16 -6.27 11.06
CA TYR A 479 -5.21 -6.56 9.65
C TYR A 479 -4.19 -5.74 8.88
N SER A 480 -2.93 -6.15 9.00
CA SER A 480 -1.98 -5.90 7.91
C SER A 480 -2.60 -6.43 6.61
N PHE A 481 -2.39 -5.72 5.51
CA PHE A 481 -3.04 -5.98 4.20
C PHE A 481 -2.94 -7.45 3.73
N PHE A 482 -1.93 -8.19 4.22
CA PHE A 482 -1.69 -9.60 3.94
C PHE A 482 -2.60 -10.58 4.72
N GLU A 483 -2.93 -10.30 5.98
CA GLU A 483 -3.79 -11.18 6.78
C GLU A 483 -5.24 -11.16 6.29
N ILE A 484 -5.67 -10.05 5.68
CA ILE A 484 -7.00 -9.94 5.06
C ILE A 484 -7.16 -10.91 3.88
N GLN A 485 -6.13 -11.18 3.08
CA GLN A 485 -6.25 -12.11 1.95
C GLN A 485 -6.32 -13.57 2.40
N VAL A 486 -5.56 -13.94 3.44
CA VAL A 486 -5.56 -15.31 4.01
C VAL A 486 -6.80 -15.57 4.86
N TYR A 487 -7.36 -14.56 5.54
CA TYR A 487 -8.64 -14.72 6.25
C TYR A 487 -9.86 -14.61 5.35
N LYS A 488 -9.83 -13.82 4.27
CA LYS A 488 -10.95 -13.73 3.31
C LYS A 488 -11.17 -15.04 2.55
N SER A 489 -10.15 -15.87 2.36
CA SER A 489 -10.35 -17.21 1.77
C SER A 489 -11.03 -18.17 2.74
N LYS A 490 -10.87 -18.01 4.05
CA LYS A 490 -11.51 -18.86 5.08
C LYS A 490 -12.94 -18.42 5.43
N LEU A 491 -13.24 -17.12 5.39
CA LEU A 491 -14.59 -16.59 5.68
C LEU A 491 -15.58 -16.72 4.50
N LEU A 492 -15.13 -17.19 3.33
CA LEU A 492 -15.99 -17.53 2.20
C LEU A 492 -16.34 -19.04 2.15
N ILE A 493 -15.90 -19.81 3.14
CA ILE A 493 -16.12 -21.27 3.21
C ILE A 493 -17.08 -21.67 4.35
N ASN A 494 -17.54 -20.73 5.18
CA ASN A 494 -18.55 -20.99 6.21
C ASN A 494 -19.82 -20.18 5.97
#